data_AF-A0AAN0JVR7-F1
#
_entry.id   AF-A0AAN0JVR7-F1
#
_cell.length_a   1.000
_cell.length_b   1.000
_cell.length_c   1.000
_cell.angle_alpha   90.00
_cell.angle_beta   90.00
_cell.angle_gamma   90.00
#
_symmetry.space_group_name_H-M   'P 1'
#
loop_
_entity.id
_entity.type
_entity.pdbx_description
1 polymer ?
#
loop_
_entity_poly.entity_id
_entity_poly.type
_entity_poly.pdbx_seq_one_letter_code
_entity_poly.pdbx_strand_id
1 'polypeptide(L)'
;MKDKEFSIWPLLYTGSAYDSYGEIEQAFQFLDNDCDGKLSAKDLQAISKNYGLKLSPDDVDSMITEANRDGTGLITLQEFIKVMQKTPLFN
;
A
#
# COMPACT_ATOMS: atom_id res chain seq x y z
N MET A 1 -11.88 -5.64 21.71
CA MET A 1 -10.43 -5.55 21.44
C MET A 1 -10.10 -6.72 20.57
N LYS A 2 -10.02 -6.50 19.25
CA LYS A 2 -9.44 -7.43 18.30
C LYS A 2 -8.22 -6.69 17.76
N ASP A 3 -7.14 -6.93 18.48
CA ASP A 3 -5.79 -7.09 17.97
C ASP A 3 -5.49 -6.35 16.67
N LYS A 4 -4.61 -5.38 16.82
CA LYS A 4 -3.98 -4.57 15.81
C LYS A 4 -3.14 -5.50 14.90
N GLU A 5 -3.79 -6.22 14.00
CA GLU A 5 -3.08 -6.88 12.91
C GLU A 5 -2.40 -5.79 12.09
N PHE A 6 -1.09 -5.92 12.00
CA PHE A 6 -0.19 -4.97 11.39
C PHE A 6 -0.64 -4.73 9.93
N SER A 7 -1.17 -3.54 9.65
CA SER A 7 -1.38 -3.13 8.26
C SER A 7 -0.02 -3.26 7.55
N ILE A 8 0.02 -4.02 6.46
CA ILE A 8 1.25 -4.35 5.74
C ILE A 8 1.81 -3.11 5.03
N TRP A 9 0.95 -2.11 4.80
CA TRP A 9 1.28 -0.83 4.17
C TRP A 9 2.43 -0.08 4.86
N PRO A 10 2.42 0.15 6.19
CA PRO A 10 3.57 0.69 6.93
C PRO A 10 4.90 -0.06 6.79
N LEU A 11 4.89 -1.35 6.46
CA LEU A 11 6.12 -2.14 6.32
C LEU A 11 6.76 -1.98 4.94
N LEU A 12 5.92 -1.76 3.92
CA LEU A 12 6.37 -1.48 2.56
C LEU A 12 6.75 -0.01 2.36
N TYR A 13 6.31 0.86 3.26
CA TYR A 13 6.57 2.28 3.22
C TYR A 13 7.30 2.75 4.49
N THR A 14 8.62 2.87 4.42
CA THR A 14 9.47 3.34 5.52
C THR A 14 9.65 4.87 5.52
N GLY A 15 8.76 5.61 4.87
CA GLY A 15 8.75 7.09 4.89
C GLY A 15 8.40 7.60 6.28
N SER A 16 9.13 8.61 6.75
CA SER A 16 8.94 9.15 8.09
C SER A 16 7.53 9.69 8.28
N ALA A 17 6.92 9.41 9.43
CA ALA A 17 5.51 9.57 9.83
C ALA A 17 4.82 10.96 9.68
N TYR A 18 5.23 11.80 8.75
CA TYR A 18 4.69 13.13 8.45
C TYR A 18 4.49 13.34 6.95
N ASP A 19 4.06 12.31 6.23
CA ASP A 19 3.97 12.38 4.78
C ASP A 19 2.89 13.37 4.32
N SER A 20 3.36 14.44 3.70
CA SER A 20 2.50 15.32 2.93
C SER A 20 1.91 14.55 1.74
N TYR A 21 0.81 15.03 1.17
CA TYR A 21 0.21 14.44 -0.04
C TYR A 21 1.25 14.09 -1.13
N GLY A 22 2.27 14.94 -1.29
CA GLY A 22 3.37 14.72 -2.23
C GLY A 22 4.27 13.52 -1.92
N GLU A 23 4.52 13.21 -0.65
CA GLU A 23 5.35 12.05 -0.27
C GLU A 23 4.57 10.74 -0.48
N ILE A 24 3.26 10.74 -0.19
CA ILE A 24 2.36 9.62 -0.51
C ILE A 24 2.28 9.40 -2.02
N GLU A 25 2.25 10.47 -2.81
CA GLU A 25 2.26 10.39 -4.28
C GLU A 25 3.59 9.83 -4.81
N GLN A 26 4.73 10.25 -4.25
CA GLN A 26 6.04 9.70 -4.61
C GLN A 26 6.16 8.22 -4.23
N ALA A 27 5.65 7.85 -3.06
CA ALA A 27 5.58 6.45 -2.63
C ALA A 27 4.75 5.61 -3.60
N PHE A 28 3.61 6.14 -4.03
CA PHE A 28 2.74 5.49 -5.00
C PHE A 28 3.46 5.30 -6.34
N GLN A 29 4.10 6.34 -6.87
CA GLN A 29 4.87 6.25 -8.13
C GLN A 29 6.05 5.26 -8.02
N PHE A 30 6.64 5.14 -6.84
CA PHE A 30 7.72 4.19 -6.60
C PHE A 30 7.21 2.74 -6.56
N LEU A 31 5.97 2.53 -6.08
CA LEU A 31 5.32 1.22 -6.07
C LEU A 31 4.77 0.84 -7.46
N ASP A 32 4.27 1.81 -8.22
CA ASP A 32 3.68 1.68 -9.56
C ASP A 32 4.76 1.40 -10.63
N ASN A 33 5.14 0.13 -10.74
CA ASN A 33 6.28 -0.28 -11.56
C ASN A 33 6.01 -0.18 -13.08
N ASP A 34 4.77 -0.31 -13.52
CA ASP A 34 4.40 -0.13 -14.93
C ASP A 34 3.87 1.28 -15.26
N CYS A 35 3.77 2.15 -14.25
CA CYS A 35 3.38 3.56 -14.37
C CYS A 35 2.00 3.75 -14.99
N ASP A 36 1.08 2.82 -14.75
CA ASP A 36 -0.30 2.87 -15.27
C ASP A 36 -1.23 3.75 -14.41
N GLY A 37 -0.70 4.29 -13.30
CA GLY A 37 -1.42 5.12 -12.34
C GLY A 37 -2.22 4.31 -11.32
N LYS A 38 -2.00 3.00 -11.23
CA LYS A 38 -2.70 2.05 -10.36
C LYS A 38 -1.70 1.04 -9.80
N LEU A 39 -1.98 0.50 -8.62
CA LEU A 39 -1.20 -0.61 -8.07
C LEU A 39 -1.96 -1.91 -8.28
N SER A 40 -1.32 -2.83 -9.01
CA SER A 40 -1.78 -4.20 -9.15
C SER A 40 -1.11 -5.12 -8.13
N ALA A 41 -1.62 -6.35 -8.00
CA ALA A 41 -0.96 -7.39 -7.22
C ALA A 41 0.47 -7.68 -7.67
N LYS A 42 0.78 -7.46 -8.96
CA LYS A 42 2.13 -7.66 -9.49
C LYS A 42 3.09 -6.61 -8.99
N ASP A 43 2.65 -5.36 -8.90
CA ASP A 43 3.46 -4.23 -8.41
C ASP A 43 3.81 -4.42 -6.94
N LEU A 44 2.83 -4.80 -6.13
CA LEU A 44 3.01 -5.13 -4.72
C LEU A 44 3.91 -6.37 -4.51
N GLN A 45 3.80 -7.39 -5.36
CA GLN A 45 4.73 -8.52 -5.32
C GLN A 45 6.15 -8.13 -5.74
N ALA A 46 6.29 -7.30 -6.77
CA ALA A 46 7.59 -6.86 -7.26
C ALA A 46 8.34 -6.08 -6.19
N ILE A 47 7.64 -5.13 -5.54
CA ILE A 47 8.26 -4.32 -4.49
C ILE A 47 8.62 -5.15 -3.27
N SER A 48 7.77 -6.10 -2.85
CA SER A 48 8.08 -6.97 -1.70
C SER A 48 9.39 -7.73 -1.90
N LYS A 49 9.60 -8.27 -3.11
CA LYS A 49 10.86 -8.93 -3.48
C LYS A 49 12.05 -7.98 -3.45
N ASN A 50 11.87 -6.74 -3.92
CA ASN A 50 12.92 -5.73 -3.95
C ASN A 50 13.40 -5.32 -2.54
N TYR A 51 12.47 -5.31 -1.57
CA TYR A 51 12.76 -5.00 -0.16
C TYR A 51 13.08 -6.25 0.69
N GLY A 52 13.18 -7.43 0.08
CA GLY A 52 13.43 -8.69 0.79
C GLY A 52 12.29 -9.13 1.71
N LEU A 53 11.10 -8.54 1.55
CA LEU A 53 9.88 -8.91 2.26
C LEU A 53 9.27 -10.13 1.57
N LYS A 54 8.97 -11.17 2.35
CA LYS A 54 8.28 -12.36 1.86
C LYS A 54 6.77 -12.17 2.03
N LEU A 55 6.16 -11.38 1.15
CA LEU A 55 4.71 -11.32 1.08
C LEU A 55 4.20 -12.54 0.31
N SER A 56 3.27 -13.28 0.92
CA SER A 56 2.53 -14.33 0.25
C SER A 56 1.46 -13.75 -0.68
N PRO A 57 0.93 -14.54 -1.62
CA PRO A 57 -0.21 -14.12 -2.43
C PRO A 57 -1.41 -13.66 -1.58
N ASP A 58 -1.67 -14.34 -0.47
CA ASP A 58 -2.74 -13.99 0.48
C ASP A 58 -2.50 -12.65 1.19
N ASP A 59 -1.24 -12.31 1.48
CA ASP A 59 -0.88 -11.00 2.07
C ASP A 59 -1.16 -9.87 1.08
N VAL A 60 -0.78 -10.07 -0.19
CA VAL A 60 -1.03 -9.11 -1.27
C VAL A 60 -2.52 -8.97 -1.56
N ASP A 61 -3.27 -10.06 -1.53
CA ASP A 61 -4.72 -10.04 -1.71
C ASP A 61 -5.43 -9.31 -0.57
N SER A 62 -4.96 -9.51 0.67
CA SER A 62 -5.45 -8.80 1.86
C SER A 62 -5.18 -7.30 1.76
N MET A 63 -3.98 -6.90 1.29
CA MET A 63 -3.64 -5.50 1.05
C MET A 63 -4.56 -4.85 0.01
N ILE A 64 -4.78 -5.54 -1.12
CA ILE A 64 -5.68 -5.06 -2.16
C ILE A 64 -7.08 -4.92 -1.60
N THR A 65 -7.60 -5.93 -0.90
CA THR A 65 -8.93 -5.91 -0.30
C THR A 65 -9.10 -4.77 0.72
N GLU A 66 -8.04 -4.40 1.45
CA GLU A 66 -8.07 -3.27 2.39
C GLU A 66 -8.17 -1.91 1.68
N ALA A 67 -7.52 -1.79 0.51
CA ALA A 67 -7.35 -0.53 -0.21
C ALA A 67 -8.40 -0.28 -1.30
N ASN A 68 -8.64 -1.29 -2.15
CA ASN A 68 -9.54 -1.26 -3.29
C ASN A 68 -11.01 -1.28 -2.80
N ARG A 69 -11.60 -0.10 -2.70
CA ARG A 69 -12.99 0.07 -2.24
C ARG A 69 -13.98 0.09 -3.39
N ASP A 70 -13.52 0.37 -4.59
CA ASP A 70 -14.35 0.38 -5.79
C ASP A 70 -14.56 -1.02 -6.40
N GLY A 71 -13.79 -2.01 -5.95
CA GLY A 71 -13.92 -3.41 -6.36
C GLY A 71 -13.26 -3.72 -7.70
N THR A 72 -12.39 -2.85 -8.22
CA THR A 72 -11.75 -3.02 -9.53
C THR A 72 -10.63 -4.06 -9.53
N GLY A 73 -10.09 -4.39 -8.35
CA GLY A 73 -8.92 -5.26 -8.18
C GLY A 73 -7.60 -4.51 -8.31
N LEU A 74 -7.65 -3.20 -8.51
CA LEU A 74 -6.52 -2.29 -8.65
C LEU A 74 -6.67 -1.18 -7.63
N ILE A 75 -5.56 -0.64 -7.14
CA ILE A 75 -5.57 0.43 -6.14
C ILE A 75 -5.21 1.72 -6.82
N THR A 76 -6.12 2.68 -6.83
CA THR A 76 -5.84 4.04 -7.33
C THR A 76 -5.08 4.87 -6.28
N LEU A 77 -4.38 5.93 -6.71
CA LEU A 77 -3.72 6.87 -5.79
C LEU A 77 -4.67 7.39 -4.70
N GLN A 78 -5.93 7.68 -5.06
CA GLN A 78 -6.95 8.15 -4.12
C GLN A 78 -7.32 7.11 -3.06
N GLU A 79 -7.34 5.83 -3.43
CA GLU A 79 -7.59 4.74 -2.49
C GLU A 79 -6.39 4.50 -1.59
N PHE A 80 -5.19 4.52 -2.15
CA PHE A 80 -3.94 4.42 -1.41
C PHE A 80 -3.84 5.50 -0.33
N ILE A 81 -4.08 6.77 -0.68
CA ILE A 81 -4.09 7.89 0.30
C ILE A 81 -5.09 7.64 1.43
N LYS A 82 -6.29 7.14 1.12
CA LYS A 82 -7.33 6.88 2.14
C LYS A 82 -6.93 5.76 3.11
N VAL A 83 -6.11 4.81 2.70
CA VAL A 83 -5.57 3.75 3.57
C VAL A 83 -4.44 4.31 4.43
N MET A 84 -3.54 5.06 3.82
CA MET A 84 -2.42 5.70 4.53
C MET A 84 -2.92 6.66 5.61
N GLN A 85 -3.96 7.46 5.33
CA GLN A 85 -4.55 8.38 6.32
C GLN A 85 -5.34 7.69 7.44
N LYS A 86 -5.81 6.46 7.25
CA LYS A 86 -6.64 5.74 8.25
C LYS A 86 -5.84 4.92 9.25
N THR A 87 -4.58 4.62 8.96
CA THR A 87 -3.78 3.75 9.81
C THR A 87 -3.44 4.51 11.11
N PRO A 88 -3.77 4.01 12.32
CA PRO A 88 -3.64 4.76 13.58
C PRO A 88 -2.19 4.98 14.05
N LEU A 89 -1.19 4.70 13.20
CA LEU A 89 0.15 5.27 13.34
C LEU A 89 0.20 6.76 12.91
N PHE A 90 -0.89 7.26 12.30
CA PHE A 90 -1.02 8.58 11.70
C PHE A 90 -2.08 9.47 12.40
N ASN A 91 -2.45 9.20 13.66
CA ASN A 91 -3.36 10.05 14.44
C ASN A 91 -2.96 10.16 15.91
#